data_AF-A0A7J7D605-F1
#
_entry.id   AF-A0A7J7D605-F1
#
_cell.length_a   1.000
_cell.length_b   1.000
_cell.length_c   1.000
_cell.angle_alpha   90.00
_cell.angle_beta   90.00
_cell.angle_gamma   90.00
#
_symmetry.space_group_name_H-M   'P 1'
#
loop_
_entity.id
_entity.type
_entity.pdbx_description
1 polymer ?
#
loop_
_entity_poly.entity_id
_entity_poly.type
_entity_poly.pdbx_seq_one_letter_code
_entity_poly.pdbx_strand_id
1 'polypeptide(L)'
;MADFSSRGPNMVQPAILKPDITAPGVDILAAYSAYPRAISGGEVFRIRNGTSVSCSHVTGIVGLIRALYPDWSPAAIKSAIMTSATKKDNTNAFIQNESQRNATPFDYGAGHVHPSRAADPDN
;
A
#
# COMPACT_ATOMS: atom_id res chain seq x y z
N MET A 1 -1.34 2.10 11.57
CA MET A 1 -2.24 2.18 10.40
C MET A 1 -2.97 3.51 10.50
N ALA A 2 -3.24 4.15 9.37
CA ALA A 2 -3.99 5.41 9.37
C ALA A 2 -5.45 5.16 9.84
N ASP A 3 -6.01 6.14 10.54
CA ASP A 3 -7.39 6.15 11.05
C ASP A 3 -8.42 6.20 9.92
N PHE A 4 -8.13 6.94 8.84
CA PHE A 4 -8.98 7.07 7.67
C PHE A 4 -8.95 5.85 6.73
N SER A 5 -8.04 4.90 6.96
CA SER A 5 -7.94 3.71 6.10
C SER A 5 -9.13 2.79 6.35
N SER A 6 -9.96 2.57 5.33
CA SER A 6 -11.09 1.65 5.42
C SER A 6 -10.64 0.25 5.84
N ARG A 7 -11.49 -0.40 6.64
CA ARG A 7 -11.26 -1.72 7.22
C ARG A 7 -12.17 -2.75 6.58
N GLY A 8 -11.74 -4.01 6.59
CA GLY A 8 -12.63 -5.13 6.32
C GLY A 8 -13.65 -5.37 7.44
N PRO A 9 -14.51 -6.39 7.30
CA PRO A 9 -14.50 -7.41 6.23
C PRO A 9 -15.08 -6.90 4.90
N ASN A 10 -14.90 -7.70 3.85
CA ASN A 10 -15.56 -7.47 2.58
C ASN A 10 -17.07 -7.74 2.71
N MET A 11 -17.91 -6.69 2.62
CA MET A 11 -19.36 -6.82 2.75
C MET A 11 -20.04 -7.56 1.59
N VAL A 12 -19.40 -7.61 0.41
CA VAL A 12 -19.95 -8.27 -0.79
C VAL A 12 -19.64 -9.77 -0.76
N GLN A 13 -18.42 -10.14 -0.40
CA GLN A 13 -18.01 -11.53 -0.27
C GLN A 13 -17.15 -11.72 0.99
N PRO A 14 -17.79 -11.99 2.15
CA PRO A 14 -17.11 -12.09 3.44
C PRO A 14 -16.03 -13.17 3.52
N ALA A 15 -16.12 -14.20 2.67
CA ALA A 15 -15.12 -15.26 2.57
C ALA A 15 -13.79 -14.78 1.96
N ILE A 16 -13.77 -13.63 1.26
CA ILE A 16 -12.55 -13.03 0.71
C ILE A 16 -12.11 -11.88 1.62
N LEU A 17 -10.97 -12.06 2.29
CA LEU A 17 -10.36 -11.03 3.14
C LEU A 17 -10.07 -9.75 2.35
N LYS A 18 -10.42 -8.59 2.93
CA LYS A 18 -10.01 -7.27 2.46
C LYS A 18 -9.57 -6.38 3.63
N PRO A 19 -8.61 -5.45 3.43
CA PRO A 19 -7.87 -5.19 2.18
C PRO A 19 -6.88 -6.30 1.83
N ASP A 20 -6.24 -6.24 0.65
CA ASP A 20 -5.25 -7.25 0.23
C ASP A 20 -3.85 -6.95 0.78
N ILE A 21 -3.46 -5.68 0.87
CA ILE A 21 -2.09 -5.23 1.17
C ILE A 21 -2.11 -3.80 1.73
N THR A 22 -1.06 -3.38 2.44
CA THR A 22 -0.85 -1.98 2.85
C THR A 22 0.44 -1.39 2.28
N ALA A 23 0.42 -0.09 2.00
CA ALA A 23 1.55 0.67 1.45
C ALA A 23 1.52 2.12 1.96
N PRO A 24 2.65 2.86 1.86
CA PRO A 24 2.73 4.23 2.36
C PRO A 24 1.68 5.16 1.74
N GLY A 25 0.95 5.90 2.58
CA GLY A 25 -0.10 6.83 2.15
C GLY A 25 -0.38 7.97 3.14
N VAL A 26 0.53 8.19 4.08
CA VAL A 26 0.50 9.31 5.03
C VAL A 26 1.81 10.08 4.88
N ASP A 27 1.70 11.39 4.84
CA ASP A 27 2.76 12.37 4.68
C ASP A 27 3.66 12.13 3.46
N ILE A 28 3.04 11.79 2.33
CA ILE A 28 3.74 11.53 1.08
C ILE A 28 3.91 12.83 0.29
N LEU A 29 5.16 13.21 0.01
CA LEU A 29 5.46 14.31 -0.90
C LEU A 29 5.26 13.87 -2.35
N ALA A 30 4.37 14.55 -3.08
CA ALA A 30 4.10 14.25 -4.48
C ALA A 30 4.00 15.53 -5.32
N ALA A 31 4.22 15.39 -6.63
CA ALA A 31 4.05 16.50 -7.56
C ALA A 31 2.62 17.04 -7.51
N TYR A 32 2.47 18.36 -7.62
CA TYR A 32 1.19 19.04 -7.56
C TYR A 32 1.15 20.17 -8.59
N SER A 33 -0.04 20.44 -9.12
CA SER A 33 -0.22 21.52 -10.11
C SER A 33 -0.03 22.88 -9.43
N ALA A 34 0.84 23.71 -10.00
CA ALA A 34 0.97 25.12 -9.63
C ALA A 34 -0.21 25.98 -10.14
N TYR A 35 -1.14 25.38 -10.90
CA TYR A 35 -2.29 26.06 -11.51
C TYR A 35 -3.65 25.46 -11.05
N PRO A 36 -4.65 26.30 -10.72
CA PRO A 36 -4.55 27.76 -10.55
C PRO A 36 -3.79 28.10 -9.26
N ARG A 37 -2.94 29.13 -9.33
CA ARG A 37 -2.04 29.60 -8.25
C ARG A 37 -2.76 30.06 -6.97
N ALA A 38 -4.09 30.01 -6.96
CA ALA A 38 -4.97 30.54 -5.93
C ALA A 38 -4.92 29.77 -4.59
N ILE A 39 -4.40 28.54 -4.57
CA ILE A 39 -4.46 27.66 -3.38
C ILE A 39 -3.09 27.46 -2.71
N SER A 40 -1.99 27.73 -3.43
CA SER A 40 -0.62 27.67 -2.90
C SER A 40 0.29 28.46 -3.84
N GLY A 41 1.19 29.27 -3.31
CA GLY A 41 1.99 30.31 -4.00
C GLY A 41 2.88 29.92 -5.21
N GLY A 42 2.60 28.82 -5.91
CA GLY A 42 3.39 28.28 -7.03
C GLY A 42 4.13 26.99 -6.69
N GLU A 43 3.78 26.34 -5.58
CA GLU A 43 4.41 25.08 -5.16
C GLU A 43 4.08 23.96 -6.16
N VAL A 44 5.14 23.28 -6.65
CA VAL A 44 5.03 22.15 -7.58
C VAL A 44 5.04 20.79 -6.89
N PHE A 45 5.11 20.78 -5.55
CA PHE A 45 5.01 19.60 -4.71
C PHE A 45 4.13 19.88 -3.49
N ARG A 46 3.47 18.83 -2.99
CA ARG A 46 2.65 18.91 -1.76
C ARG A 46 2.67 17.59 -1.01
N ILE A 47 2.61 17.68 0.32
CA ILE A 47 2.38 16.53 1.20
C ILE A 47 0.91 16.11 1.10
N ARG A 48 0.66 14.82 0.84
CA ARG A 48 -0.66 14.24 0.62
C ARG A 48 -0.86 12.99 1.46
N ASN A 49 -2.09 12.87 1.96
CA ASN A 49 -2.57 11.72 2.73
C ASN A 49 -3.72 11.05 1.97
N GLY A 50 -3.79 9.73 2.01
CA GLY A 50 -4.91 8.98 1.48
C GLY A 50 -4.53 7.60 0.95
N THR A 51 -5.51 6.70 0.93
CA THR A 51 -5.39 5.38 0.28
C THR A 51 -5.18 5.49 -1.22
N SER A 52 -5.59 6.61 -1.86
CA SER A 52 -5.26 6.93 -3.24
C SER A 52 -3.74 7.06 -3.46
N VAL A 53 -3.01 7.54 -2.46
CA VAL A 53 -1.55 7.66 -2.51
C VAL A 53 -0.89 6.29 -2.26
N SER A 54 -1.39 5.51 -1.30
CA SER A 54 -0.99 4.10 -1.13
C SER A 54 -1.18 3.29 -2.41
N CYS A 55 -2.29 3.49 -3.12
CA CYS A 55 -2.58 2.83 -4.39
C CYS A 55 -1.47 3.08 -5.42
N SER A 56 -1.02 4.33 -5.59
CA SER A 56 0.04 4.66 -6.55
C SER A 56 1.37 3.94 -6.26
N HIS A 57 1.74 3.76 -4.99
CA HIS A 57 2.93 2.98 -4.63
C HIS A 57 2.79 1.51 -5.06
N VAL A 58 1.64 0.89 -4.78
CA VAL A 58 1.38 -0.49 -5.19
C VAL A 58 1.36 -0.61 -6.72
N THR A 59 0.76 0.35 -7.44
CA THR A 59 0.77 0.39 -8.90
C THR A 59 2.19 0.44 -9.46
N GLY A 60 3.07 1.26 -8.88
CA GLY A 60 4.48 1.33 -9.28
C GLY A 60 5.19 -0.01 -9.09
N ILE A 61 4.98 -0.67 -7.94
CA ILE A 61 5.54 -2.00 -7.66
C ILE A 61 5.03 -3.04 -8.67
N VAL A 62 3.73 -3.05 -8.96
CA VAL A 62 3.14 -3.92 -9.98
C VAL A 62 3.78 -3.68 -11.34
N GLY A 63 4.01 -2.43 -11.74
CA GLY A 63 4.69 -2.08 -12.98
C GLY A 63 6.12 -2.63 -13.06
N LEU A 64 6.88 -2.52 -11.97
CA LEU A 64 8.24 -3.06 -11.88
C LEU A 64 8.26 -4.59 -11.98
N ILE A 65 7.40 -5.28 -11.22
CA ILE A 65 7.31 -6.74 -11.26
C ILE A 65 6.86 -7.21 -12.64
N ARG A 66 5.90 -6.51 -13.28
CA ARG A 66 5.46 -6.81 -14.65
C ARG A 66 6.59 -6.66 -15.68
N ALA A 67 7.49 -5.69 -15.48
CA ALA A 67 8.66 -5.51 -16.33
C ALA A 67 9.69 -6.64 -16.14
N LEU A 68 9.87 -7.15 -14.92
CA LEU A 68 10.75 -8.28 -14.62
C LEU A 68 10.17 -9.62 -15.09
N TYR A 69 8.85 -9.78 -15.00
CA TYR A 69 8.12 -11.01 -15.34
C TYR A 69 6.97 -10.73 -16.33
N PRO A 70 7.27 -10.52 -17.63
CA PRO A 70 6.26 -10.16 -18.64
C PRO A 70 5.22 -11.23 -18.94
N ASP A 71 5.41 -12.47 -18.46
CA ASP A 71 4.46 -13.56 -18.66
C ASP A 71 3.59 -13.84 -17.42
N TRP A 72 3.91 -13.23 -16.27
CA TRP A 72 3.13 -13.42 -15.07
C TRP A 72 1.72 -12.85 -15.20
N SER A 73 0.74 -13.65 -14.77
CA SER A 73 -0.65 -13.20 -14.69
C SER A 73 -0.85 -12.12 -13.63
N PRO A 74 -1.92 -11.30 -13.70
CA PRO A 74 -2.25 -10.35 -12.64
C PRO A 74 -2.39 -11.01 -11.26
N ALA A 75 -2.91 -12.25 -11.21
CA ALA A 75 -3.03 -13.02 -10.00
C ALA A 75 -1.66 -13.45 -9.44
N ALA A 76 -0.71 -13.83 -10.30
CA ALA A 76 0.66 -14.16 -9.90
C ALA A 76 1.39 -12.94 -9.32
N ILE A 77 1.31 -11.78 -9.99
CA ILE A 77 1.90 -10.53 -9.48
C ILE A 77 1.29 -10.15 -8.13
N LYS A 78 -0.05 -10.23 -8.01
CA LYS A 78 -0.75 -9.98 -6.74
C LYS A 78 -0.29 -10.95 -5.65
N SER A 79 -0.16 -12.24 -5.97
CA SER A 79 0.30 -13.27 -5.04
C SER A 79 1.70 -12.94 -4.53
N ALA A 80 2.66 -12.66 -5.42
CA ALA A 80 4.04 -12.33 -5.06
C ALA A 80 4.10 -11.14 -4.10
N ILE A 81 3.35 -10.07 -4.37
CA ILE A 81 3.28 -8.89 -3.48
C ILE A 81 2.70 -9.25 -2.10
N MET A 82 1.67 -10.09 -2.05
CA MET A 82 1.00 -10.45 -0.80
C MET A 82 1.83 -11.42 0.04
N THR A 83 2.38 -12.48 -0.56
CA THR A 83 3.13 -13.51 0.17
C THR A 83 4.49 -13.03 0.66
N SER A 84 5.06 -12.01 0.00
CA SER A 84 6.33 -11.40 0.40
C SER A 84 6.18 -10.25 1.40
N ALA A 85 4.95 -9.87 1.77
CA ALA A 85 4.66 -8.73 2.63
C ALA A 85 5.10 -8.98 4.08
N THR A 86 5.40 -7.90 4.82
CA THR A 86 5.74 -7.97 6.24
C THR A 86 4.58 -7.52 7.12
N LYS A 87 4.32 -8.26 8.21
CA LYS A 87 3.37 -7.85 9.25
C LYS A 87 4.03 -7.04 10.37
N LYS A 88 5.33 -6.77 10.22
CA LYS A 88 6.17 -6.14 11.23
C LYS A 88 6.57 -4.73 10.83
N ASP A 89 6.71 -3.86 11.82
CA ASP A 89 7.25 -2.53 11.68
C ASP A 89 8.79 -2.50 11.76
N ASN A 90 9.35 -1.30 11.73
CA ASN A 90 10.80 -1.05 11.82
C ASN A 90 11.41 -1.40 13.19
N THR A 91 10.59 -1.63 14.21
CA THR A 91 11.02 -2.12 15.54
C THR A 91 10.92 -3.64 15.66
N ASN A 92 10.55 -4.33 14.57
CA ASN A 92 10.29 -5.78 14.52
C ASN A 92 9.07 -6.20 15.37
N ALA A 93 8.24 -5.24 15.80
CA ALA A 93 6.94 -5.47 16.42
C ALA A 93 5.84 -5.60 15.36
N PHE A 94 4.66 -6.10 15.74
CA PHE A 94 3.52 -6.14 14.81
C PHE A 94 3.04 -4.72 14.48
N ILE A 95 2.67 -4.51 13.22
CA ILE A 95 2.06 -3.25 12.77
C ILE A 95 0.87 -2.93 13.68
N GLN A 96 0.83 -1.70 14.19
CA GLN A 96 -0.25 -1.23 15.05
C GLN A 96 -1.30 -0.43 14.28
N ASN A 97 -2.50 -0.29 14.83
CA ASN A 97 -3.55 0.60 14.35
C ASN A 97 -3.46 1.99 14.99
N GLU A 98 -4.39 2.89 14.67
CA GLU A 98 -4.46 4.25 15.22
C GLU A 98 -4.63 4.29 16.74
N SER A 99 -5.18 3.22 17.33
CA SER A 99 -5.36 3.05 18.77
C SER A 99 -4.15 2.40 19.47
N GLN A 100 -2.99 2.30 18.81
CA GLN A 100 -1.76 1.64 19.30
C GLN A 100 -1.94 0.16 19.66
N ARG A 101 -2.95 -0.50 19.09
CA ARG A 101 -3.18 -1.95 19.24
C ARG A 101 -2.64 -2.67 18.02
N ASN A 102 -2.27 -3.94 18.17
CA ASN A 102 -1.87 -4.77 17.03
C ASN A 102 -2.97 -4.75 15.96
N ALA A 103 -2.60 -4.34 14.76
CA ALA A 103 -3.48 -4.34 13.62
C ALA A 103 -3.74 -5.78 13.15
N THR A 104 -4.90 -5.98 12.58
CA THR A 104 -5.40 -7.26 12.08
C THR A 104 -5.28 -7.33 10.56
N PRO A 105 -5.50 -8.51 9.96
CA PRO A 105 -5.61 -8.62 8.50
C PRO A 105 -6.76 -7.79 7.89
N PHE A 106 -7.79 -7.41 8.66
CA PHE A 106 -8.81 -6.47 8.20
C PHE A 106 -8.34 -5.01 8.17
N ASP A 107 -7.16 -4.72 8.73
CA ASP A 107 -6.53 -3.41 8.69
C ASP A 107 -5.52 -3.29 7.55
N TYR A 108 -4.66 -4.29 7.35
CA TYR A 108 -3.52 -4.22 6.42
C TYR A 108 -3.47 -5.33 5.36
N GLY A 109 -4.39 -6.29 5.38
CA GLY A 109 -4.37 -7.44 4.49
C GLY A 109 -3.22 -8.40 4.79
N ALA A 110 -2.38 -8.68 3.79
CA ALA A 110 -1.21 -9.53 3.95
C ALA A 110 -0.08 -8.87 4.76
N GLY A 111 0.02 -7.54 4.72
CA GLY A 111 1.07 -6.77 5.41
C GLY A 111 1.51 -5.54 4.63
N HIS A 112 2.58 -4.92 5.10
CA HIS A 112 3.27 -3.84 4.39
C HIS A 112 4.04 -4.39 3.19
N VAL A 113 3.89 -3.75 2.03
CA VAL A 113 4.60 -4.13 0.80
C VAL A 113 6.11 -4.21 1.01
N HIS A 114 6.75 -5.21 0.39
CA HIS A 114 8.20 -5.37 0.40
C HIS A 114 8.71 -5.60 -1.04
N PRO A 115 8.95 -4.53 -1.83
CA PRO A 115 9.19 -4.64 -3.27
C PRO A 115 10.32 -5.61 -3.66
N SER A 116 11.45 -5.55 -2.95
CA SER A 116 12.60 -6.42 -3.25
C SER A 116 12.31 -7.91 -3.06
N ARG A 117 11.42 -8.26 -2.11
CA ARG A 117 11.02 -9.65 -1.89
C ARG A 117 9.87 -10.06 -2.81
N ALA A 118 9.04 -9.12 -3.22
CA ALA A 118 8.00 -9.39 -4.22
C ALA A 118 8.60 -9.64 -5.62
N ALA A 119 9.79 -9.11 -5.87
CA ALA A 119 10.55 -9.36 -7.10
C ALA A 119 11.25 -10.73 -7.12
N ASP A 120 11.38 -11.42 -5.99
CA ASP A 120 11.89 -12.79 -5.91
C ASP A 120 11.15 -13.53 -4.78
N PRO A 121 9.87 -13.90 -4.98
CA PRO A 121 8.99 -14.36 -3.90
C PRO A 121 9.29 -15.79 -3.40
N ASP A 122 10.11 -16.55 -4.13
CA ASP A 122 10.43 -17.96 -3.83
C ASP A 122 11.77 -18.12 -3.08
N ASN A 123 12.45 -17.01 -2.74
CA ASN A 123 13.79 -16.96 -2.15
C ASN A 123 13.84 -16.02 -0.91
#